data_AF-A0A7J4ERW9-F1
#
_entry.id   AF-A0A7J4ERW9-F1
#
_cell.length_a   1.000
_cell.length_b   1.000
_cell.length_c   1.000
_cell.angle_alpha   90.00
_cell.angle_beta   90.00
_cell.angle_gamma   90.00
#
_symmetry.space_group_name_H-M   'P 1'
#
loop_
_entity.id
_entity.type
_entity.pdbx_description
1 polymer ?
#
loop_
_entity_poly.entity_id
_entity_poly.type
_entity_poly.pdbx_seq_one_letter_code
_entity_poly.pdbx_strand_id
1 'polypeptide(L)' 'VGVTCTFLLTLSVMYIPIFQNIFELIALSLKDWVVPLSVAFVTLIFVELTKLMTRRVN' A
#
# COMPACT_ATOMS: atom_id res chain seq x y z
N VAL A 1 -8.49 -10.95 -6.79
CA VAL A 1 -8.53 -10.22 -8.08
C VAL A 1 -8.47 -8.72 -7.88
N GLY A 2 -9.41 -8.09 -7.15
CA GLY A 2 -9.43 -6.63 -6.96
C GLY A 2 -8.13 -6.00 -6.46
N VAL A 3 -7.54 -6.53 -5.37
CA VAL A 3 -6.28 -6.03 -4.79
C VAL A 3 -5.11 -6.11 -5.78
N THR A 4 -5.03 -7.19 -6.56
CA THR A 4 -3.98 -7.36 -7.56
C THR A 4 -4.16 -6.37 -8.71
N CYS A 5 -5.39 -6.15 -9.16
CA CYS A 5 -5.68 -5.18 -10.21
C CYS A 5 -5.36 -3.75 -9.78
N THR A 6 -5.74 -3.35 -8.55
CA THR A 6 -5.41 -2.02 -8.04
C THR A 6 -3.91 -1.86 -7.86
N PHE A 7 -3.21 -2.87 -7.35
CA PHE A 7 -1.75 -2.85 -7.24
C PHE A 7 -1.05 -2.69 -8.60
N LEU A 8 -1.44 -3.48 -9.60
CA LEU A 8 -0.88 -3.40 -10.95
C LEU A 8 -1.20 -2.05 -11.62
N LEU A 9 -2.38 -1.49 -11.39
CA LEU A 9 -2.74 -0.15 -11.85
C LEU A 9 -1.83 0.91 -11.21
N THR A 10 -1.64 0.86 -9.89
CA THR A 10 -0.75 1.78 -9.17
C THR A 10 0.70 1.68 -9.69
N LEU A 11 1.21 0.47 -9.90
CA LEU A 11 2.52 0.26 -10.51
C LEU A 11 2.61 0.84 -11.92
N SER A 12 1.57 0.62 -12.74
CA SER A 12 1.50 1.14 -14.11
C SER A 12 1.56 2.66 -14.13
N VAL A 13 0.77 3.33 -13.29
CA VAL A 13 0.77 4.80 -13.20
C VAL A 13 2.11 5.33 -12.69
N MET A 14 2.74 4.63 -11.75
CA MET A 14 3.97 5.11 -11.11
C MET A 14 5.24 4.89 -11.94
N TYR A 15 5.29 3.88 -12.81
CA TYR A 15 6.50 3.51 -13.57
C TYR A 15 6.41 3.73 -15.09
N ILE A 16 5.22 3.92 -15.66
CA ILE A 16 5.10 4.21 -17.09
C ILE A 16 5.37 5.71 -17.31
N PRO A 17 6.34 6.08 -18.17
CA PRO A 17 6.76 7.48 -18.35
C PRO A 17 5.64 8.42 -18.80
N ILE A 18 4.69 7.91 -19.58
CA ILE A 18 3.52 8.67 -20.06
C ILE A 18 2.70 9.17 -18.87
N PHE A 19 2.43 8.30 -17.88
CA PHE A 19 1.65 8.67 -16.72
C PHE A 19 2.46 9.51 -15.72
N GLN A 20 3.76 9.26 -15.58
CA GLN A 20 4.63 10.09 -14.75
C GLN A 20 4.63 11.55 -15.17
N ASN A 21 4.65 11.82 -16.49
CA ASN A 21 4.62 13.19 -17.00
C ASN A 21 3.25 13.85 -16.82
N ILE A 22 2.15 13.10 -17.00
CA ILE A 22 0.79 13.63 -16.83
C ILE A 22 0.48 13.96 -15.37
N PHE A 23 0.90 13.09 -14.45
CA PHE A 23 0.59 13.20 -13.03
C PHE A 23 1.75 13.80 -12.21
N GLU A 24 2.83 14.23 -12.88
CA GLU A 24 4.06 14.75 -12.27
C GLU A 24 4.60 13.86 -11.14
N LEU A 25 4.53 12.53 -11.35
CA LEU A 25 4.93 11.53 -10.38
C LEU A 25 6.41 11.20 -10.49
N ILE A 26 7.06 11.03 -9.34
CA ILE A 26 8.41 10.50 -9.25
C ILE A 26 8.31 8.98 -9.03
N ALA A 27 8.97 8.20 -9.88
CA ALA A 27 9.09 6.76 -9.67
C ALA A 27 9.75 6.48 -8.32
N LEU A 28 9.08 5.68 -7.50
CA LEU A 28 9.60 5.28 -6.22
C LEU A 28 10.78 4.32 -6.41
N SER A 29 11.88 4.54 -5.69
CA SER A 29 12.97 3.58 -5.67
C SER A 29 12.59 2.34 -4.87
N LEU A 30 13.20 1.19 -5.16
CA LEU A 30 12.99 -0.05 -4.39
C LEU A 30 13.21 0.11 -2.88
N LYS A 31 14.07 1.06 -2.46
CA LYS A 31 14.33 1.33 -1.03
C LYS A 31 13.16 2.06 -0.38
N ASP A 32 12.54 2.98 -1.10
CA ASP A 32 11.45 3.82 -0.59
C ASP A 32 10.14 3.04 -0.44
N TRP A 33 10.01 1.90 -1.11
CA TRP A 33 8.92 0.93 -0.90
C TRP A 33 8.82 0.40 0.54
N VAL A 34 9.89 0.54 1.33
CA VAL A 34 9.86 0.17 2.75
C VAL A 34 8.83 0.99 3.53
N VAL A 35 8.58 2.24 3.14
CA VAL A 35 7.65 3.14 3.83
C VAL A 35 6.21 2.62 3.74
N PRO A 36 5.60 2.46 2.55
CA PRO A 36 4.22 1.96 2.44
C PRO A 36 4.10 0.53 2.99
N LEU A 37 5.12 -0.32 2.83
CA LEU A 37 5.10 -1.67 3.38
C LEU A 37 5.07 -1.68 4.91
N SER A 38 5.87 -0.82 5.56
CA SER A 38 5.90 -0.70 7.02
C SER A 38 4.55 -0.21 7.57
N VAL A 39 3.94 0.79 6.92
CA VAL A 39 2.64 1.33 7.33
C VAL A 39 1.53 0.28 7.16
N ALA A 40 1.54 -0.49 6.07
CA ALA A 40 0.59 -1.58 5.86
C ALA A 40 0.72 -2.64 6.96
N PHE A 41 1.94 -3.00 7.34
CA PHE A 41 2.19 -3.96 8.41
C PHE A 41 1.71 -3.46 9.79
N VAL A 42 2.00 -2.21 10.12
CA VAL A 42 1.51 -1.57 11.36
C VAL A 42 -0.01 -1.56 11.40
N THR A 43 -0.66 -1.23 10.27
CA THR A 43 -2.13 -1.24 10.16
C THR A 43 -2.69 -2.64 10.40
N LEU A 44 -2.06 -3.69 9.84
CA LEU A 44 -2.47 -5.07 10.08
C LEU A 44 -2.36 -5.45 11.56
N ILE A 45 -1.24 -5.12 12.22
CA ILE A 45 -1.08 -5.36 13.66
C ILE A 45 -2.18 -4.65 14.44
N PHE A 46 -2.45 -3.39 14.14
CA PHE A 46 -3.47 -2.61 14.83
C PHE A 46 -4.87 -3.22 14.67
N VAL A 47 -5.23 -3.63 13.45
CA VAL A 47 -6.50 -4.32 13.19
C VAL A 47 -6.59 -5.65 13.93
N GLU A 48 -5.50 -6.42 14.00
CA GLU A 48 -5.53 -7.69 14.71
C GLU A 48 -5.62 -7.49 16.23
N LEU A 49 -4.94 -6.48 16.78
CA LEU A 49 -5.04 -6.09 18.19
C LEU A 49 -6.47 -5.66 18.55
N THR A 50 -7.10 -4.83 17.72
CA THR A 50 -8.49 -4.40 17.96
C THR A 50 -9.45 -5.59 17.95
N LYS A 51 -9.32 -6.53 17.00
CA LYS A 51 -10.11 -7.77 17.00
C LYS A 51 -9.91 -8.59 18.27
N LEU A 52 -8.67 -8.74 18.73
CA LEU A 52 -8.35 -9.47 19.95
C LEU A 52 -8.99 -8.83 21.19
N MET A 53 -8.95 -7.49 21.28
CA MET A 53 -9.60 -6.75 22.36
C MET A 53 -11.12 -6.92 22.30
N THR A 54 -11.74 -6.79 21.12
CA THR A 54 -13.18 -6.99 20.94
C THR A 54 -13.60 -8.41 21.31
N ARG A 55 -12.82 -9.43 20.92
CA ARG A 55 -13.08 -10.83 21.27
C ARG A 55 -12.94 -11.12 22.77
N ARG A 56 -12.21 -10.29 23.52
CA ARG A 56 -12.08 -10.43 24.98
C ARG A 56 -13.24 -9.80 25.75
N VAL A 57 -13.93 -8.85 25.13
CA VAL A 57 -15.03 -8.08 25.74
C VAL A 57 -16.40 -8.72 25.50
N ASN A 58 -16.55 -9.55 24.46
CA ASN A 58 -17.76 -10.33 24.15
C ASN A 58 -17.59 -11.80 24.55
#